data_AF-A0A328ENA3-F1
#
_entry.id   AF-A0A328ENA3-F1
#
_cell.length_a   1.000
_cell.length_b   1.000
_cell.length_c   1.000
_cell.angle_alpha   90.00
_cell.angle_beta   90.00
_cell.angle_gamma   90.00
#
_symmetry.space_group_name_H-M   'P 1'
#
loop_
_entity.id
_entity.type
_entity.pdbx_description
1 polymer ?
#
loop_
_entity_poly.entity_id
_entity_poly.type
_entity_poly.pdbx_seq_one_letter_code
_entity_poly.pdbx_strand_id
1 'polypeptide(L)'
;MSLADKTITVQANSYYRQQFSIFSVMQNTQVISSFYASGGAGNDIRLLILDNTAFVNWSNGHSVSSYYDSGKLTTLSFNLNLPTGTYYLVLDNTFSIISSKQVKVQVGLEWQEYQ
;
A
#
# COMPACT_ATOMS: atom_id res chain seq x y z
N MET A 1 -7.17 13.27 -5.73
CA MET A 1 -6.77 13.61 -4.33
C MET A 1 -5.48 12.89 -3.98
N SER A 2 -4.50 13.59 -3.36
CA SER A 2 -3.30 12.93 -2.82
C SER A 2 -3.60 12.31 -1.46
N LEU A 3 -3.22 11.04 -1.28
CA LEU A 3 -3.29 10.32 0.00
C LEU A 3 -1.93 10.34 0.72
N ALA A 4 -0.83 10.31 -0.03
CA ALA A 4 0.52 10.37 0.51
C ALA A 4 1.51 10.87 -0.55
N ASP A 5 2.45 11.72 -0.15
CA ASP A 5 3.66 12.06 -0.87
C ASP A 5 4.75 12.32 0.18
N LYS A 6 5.45 11.26 0.60
CA LYS A 6 6.37 11.31 1.74
C LYS A 6 7.42 10.20 1.70
N THR A 7 8.48 10.40 2.49
CA THR A 7 9.44 9.33 2.82
C THR A 7 9.06 8.70 4.14
N ILE A 8 8.97 7.37 4.17
CA ILE A 8 8.56 6.58 5.34
C ILE A 8 9.69 5.62 5.70
N THR A 9 10.09 5.60 6.96
CA THR A 9 10.96 4.55 7.48
C THR A 9 10.10 3.39 7.98
N VAL A 10 10.23 2.23 7.34
CA VAL A 10 9.60 0.98 7.78
C VAL A 10 10.64 0.16 8.53
N GLN A 11 10.43 -0.06 9.82
CA GLN A 11 11.38 -0.79 10.66
C GLN A 11 11.49 -2.26 10.24
N ALA A 12 12.59 -2.92 10.65
CA ALA A 12 12.72 -4.36 10.52
C ALA A 12 11.57 -5.07 11.27
N ASN A 13 11.12 -6.21 10.75
CA ASN A 13 10.04 -7.01 11.33
C ASN A 13 8.74 -6.21 11.58
N SER A 14 8.45 -5.23 10.73
CA SER A 14 7.33 -4.31 10.91
C SER A 14 6.71 -3.90 9.58
N TYR A 15 5.61 -3.15 9.64
CA TYR A 15 4.95 -2.60 8.47
C TYR A 15 4.41 -1.20 8.78
N TYR A 16 4.33 -0.37 7.74
CA TYR A 16 3.55 0.87 7.77
C TYR A 16 2.18 0.63 7.15
N ARG A 17 1.14 1.31 7.67
CA ARG A 17 -0.21 1.28 7.07
C ARG A 17 -0.79 2.68 6.90
N GLN A 18 -1.51 2.90 5.82
CA GLN A 18 -2.37 4.06 5.60
C GLN A 18 -3.77 3.57 5.23
N GLN A 19 -4.76 3.93 6.05
CA GLN A 19 -6.16 3.69 5.72
C GLN A 19 -6.68 4.78 4.78
N PHE A 20 -7.54 4.41 3.85
CA PHE A 20 -8.32 5.33 3.01
C PHE A 20 -9.68 4.71 2.69
N SER A 21 -10.62 5.56 2.27
CA SER A 21 -11.97 5.14 1.89
C SER A 21 -12.31 5.65 0.49
N ILE A 22 -13.01 4.82 -0.28
CA ILE A 22 -13.66 5.17 -1.53
C ILE A 22 -15.14 5.23 -1.24
N PHE A 23 -15.74 6.42 -1.38
CA PHE A 23 -17.16 6.65 -1.10
C PHE A 23 -18.02 6.39 -2.34
N SER A 24 -19.32 6.21 -2.15
CA SER A 24 -20.27 5.93 -3.25
C SER A 24 -20.35 7.05 -4.30
N VAL A 25 -19.99 8.28 -3.94
CA VAL A 25 -19.91 9.42 -4.87
C VAL A 25 -18.69 9.37 -5.79
N MET A 26 -17.68 8.54 -5.47
CA MET A 26 -16.43 8.41 -6.21
C MET A 26 -16.53 7.25 -7.22
N GLN A 27 -17.05 7.55 -8.41
CA GLN A 27 -17.27 6.55 -9.47
C GLN A 27 -15.97 6.25 -10.22
N ASN A 28 -15.83 5.00 -10.70
CA ASN A 28 -14.67 4.55 -11.46
C ASN A 28 -13.33 4.90 -10.78
N THR A 29 -13.25 4.71 -9.46
CA THR A 29 -12.10 5.15 -8.67
C THR A 29 -10.86 4.30 -8.95
N GLN A 30 -9.75 4.99 -9.19
CA GLN A 30 -8.43 4.44 -9.41
C GLN A 30 -7.49 4.86 -8.29
N VAL A 31 -6.76 3.89 -7.74
CA VAL A 31 -5.59 4.13 -6.91
C VAL A 31 -4.37 4.17 -7.83
N ILE A 32 -3.71 5.30 -7.90
CA ILE A 32 -2.44 5.45 -8.61
C ILE A 32 -1.36 5.59 -7.57
N SER A 33 -0.32 4.77 -7.67
CA SER A 33 0.78 4.82 -6.72
C SER A 33 2.10 4.52 -7.39
N SER A 34 3.15 5.12 -6.83
CA SER A 34 4.54 4.76 -7.09
C SER A 34 5.31 4.69 -5.78
N PHE A 35 6.37 3.89 -5.77
CA PHE A 35 7.33 3.93 -4.68
C PHE A 35 8.76 3.69 -5.15
N TYR A 36 9.70 4.12 -4.33
CA TYR A 36 11.10 3.76 -4.38
C TYR A 36 11.60 3.40 -2.97
N ALA A 37 12.10 2.18 -2.81
CA ALA A 37 12.66 1.67 -1.57
C ALA A 37 14.19 1.74 -1.58
N SER A 38 14.77 2.04 -0.42
CA SER A 38 16.20 2.00 -0.18
C SER A 38 16.50 1.56 1.25
N GLY A 39 17.73 1.10 1.49
CA GLY A 39 18.20 0.68 2.80
C GLY A 39 18.09 -0.83 3.04
N GLY A 40 18.95 -1.32 3.95
CA GLY A 40 19.08 -2.74 4.27
C GLY A 40 19.60 -3.60 3.12
N ALA A 41 19.58 -4.93 3.31
CA ALA A 41 19.87 -5.87 2.24
C ALA A 41 18.70 -5.90 1.23
N GLY A 42 18.98 -5.82 -0.07
CA GLY A 42 17.98 -5.96 -1.15
C GLY A 42 17.27 -4.69 -1.61
N ASN A 43 17.30 -3.60 -0.83
CA ASN A 43 16.59 -2.34 -1.15
C ASN A 43 15.14 -2.56 -1.61
N ASP A 44 14.43 -3.50 -1.00
CA ASP A 44 13.10 -3.93 -1.42
C ASP A 44 12.05 -3.67 -0.33
N ILE A 45 10.80 -3.51 -0.76
CA ILE A 45 9.63 -3.45 0.10
C ILE A 45 8.50 -4.21 -0.60
N ARG A 46 7.55 -4.74 0.17
CA ARG A 46 6.30 -5.27 -0.38
C ARG A 46 5.18 -4.28 -0.13
N LEU A 47 4.45 -3.92 -1.18
CA LEU A 47 3.26 -3.08 -1.10
C LEU A 47 2.02 -3.95 -1.27
N LEU A 48 1.08 -3.83 -0.33
CA LEU A 48 -0.22 -4.48 -0.37
C LEU A 48 -1.34 -3.45 -0.39
N ILE A 49 -2.40 -3.75 -1.15
CA ILE A 49 -3.71 -3.11 -1.00
C ILE A 49 -4.70 -4.16 -0.49
N LEU A 50 -5.22 -3.92 0.71
CA LEU A 50 -6.12 -4.84 1.42
C LEU A 50 -7.41 -4.11 1.78
N ASP A 51 -8.55 -4.80 1.75
CA ASP A 51 -9.74 -4.32 2.46
C ASP A 51 -9.60 -4.53 3.97
N ASN A 52 -10.61 -4.11 4.74
CA ASN A 52 -10.57 -4.23 6.19
C ASN A 52 -10.45 -5.68 6.69
N THR A 53 -11.19 -6.62 6.09
CA THR A 53 -11.18 -8.02 6.52
C THR A 53 -9.83 -8.67 6.21
N ALA A 54 -9.31 -8.45 4.99
CA ALA A 54 -8.01 -8.93 4.58
C ALA A 54 -6.88 -8.32 5.41
N PHE A 55 -6.94 -7.02 5.73
CA PHE A 55 -5.96 -6.36 6.58
C PHE A 55 -5.91 -6.96 7.99
N VAL A 56 -7.06 -7.16 8.63
CA VAL A 56 -7.15 -7.77 9.97
C VAL A 56 -6.56 -9.19 9.95
N ASN A 57 -6.94 -10.03 8.98
CA ASN A 57 -6.43 -11.39 8.91
C ASN A 57 -4.93 -11.46 8.57
N TRP A 58 -4.47 -10.64 7.62
CA TRP A 58 -3.06 -10.57 7.22
C TRP A 58 -2.16 -10.10 8.35
N SER A 59 -2.56 -9.06 9.09
CA SER A 59 -1.79 -8.54 10.23
C SER A 59 -1.71 -9.53 11.40
N ASN A 60 -2.60 -10.54 11.43
CA ASN A 60 -2.55 -11.68 12.35
C ASN A 60 -1.84 -12.92 11.76
N GLY A 61 -1.17 -12.79 10.62
CA GLY A 61 -0.36 -13.85 10.01
C GLY A 61 -1.13 -14.86 9.16
N HIS A 62 -2.41 -14.61 8.86
CA HIS A 62 -3.19 -15.48 7.96
C HIS A 62 -2.95 -15.14 6.49
N SER A 63 -3.03 -16.15 5.62
CA SER A 63 -3.08 -15.95 4.17
C SER A 63 -4.42 -15.33 3.78
N VAL A 64 -4.37 -14.31 2.90
CA VAL A 64 -5.55 -13.57 2.45
C VAL A 64 -5.49 -13.32 0.95
N SER A 65 -6.64 -13.03 0.33
CA SER A 65 -6.69 -12.45 -1.00
C SER A 65 -6.52 -10.94 -0.89
N SER A 66 -5.51 -10.39 -1.56
CA SER A 66 -5.28 -8.94 -1.67
C SER A 66 -5.87 -8.39 -2.97
N TYR A 67 -6.24 -7.11 -2.99
CA TYR A 67 -6.54 -6.41 -4.24
C TYR A 67 -5.28 -6.14 -5.05
N TYR A 68 -4.15 -5.97 -4.36
CA TYR A 68 -2.85 -5.80 -4.99
C TYR A 68 -1.74 -6.32 -4.06
N ASP A 69 -0.74 -6.95 -4.67
CA ASP A 69 0.49 -7.38 -4.03
C ASP A 69 1.64 -7.21 -5.01
N SER A 70 2.59 -6.33 -4.69
CA SER A 70 3.74 -6.10 -5.55
C SER A 70 4.79 -7.22 -5.51
N GLY A 71 4.72 -8.11 -4.51
CA GLY A 71 5.91 -8.84 -4.07
C GLY A 71 6.99 -7.89 -3.56
N LYS A 72 8.22 -8.38 -3.41
CA LYS A 72 9.36 -7.56 -2.94
C LYS A 72 10.01 -6.86 -4.13
N LEU A 73 9.86 -5.54 -4.22
CA LEU A 73 10.43 -4.75 -5.31
C LEU A 73 11.14 -3.51 -4.76
N THR A 74 12.14 -3.03 -5.48
CA THR A 74 12.84 -1.77 -5.17
C THR A 74 12.07 -0.55 -5.67
N THR A 75 11.37 -0.68 -6.78
CA THR A 75 10.58 0.41 -7.37
C THR A 75 9.40 -0.17 -8.13
N LEU A 76 8.32 0.59 -8.18
CA LEU A 76 7.10 0.21 -8.88
C LEU A 76 6.26 1.46 -9.11
N SER A 77 5.51 1.46 -10.21
CA SER A 77 4.31 2.29 -10.39
C SER A 77 3.15 1.40 -10.80
N PHE A 78 1.95 1.63 -10.24
CA PHE A 78 0.75 0.90 -10.62
C PHE A 78 -0.50 1.79 -10.60
N ASN A 79 -1.52 1.33 -11.31
CA ASN A 79 -2.88 1.86 -11.27
C ASN A 79 -3.83 0.68 -11.01
N LEU A 80 -4.71 0.83 -10.04
CA LEU A 80 -5.65 -0.20 -9.58
C LEU A 80 -7.06 0.36 -9.45
N ASN A 81 -8.02 -0.24 -10.15
CA ASN A 81 -9.44 0.05 -9.94
C ASN A 81 -9.90 -0.59 -8.63
N LEU A 82 -10.58 0.19 -7.78
CA LEU A 82 -11.17 -0.31 -6.54
C LEU A 82 -12.64 0.10 -6.42
N PRO A 83 -13.53 -0.81 -5.96
CA PRO A 83 -14.91 -0.46 -5.67
C PRO A 83 -15.02 0.42 -4.41
N THR A 84 -16.23 0.93 -4.14
CA THR A 84 -16.55 1.59 -2.86
C THR A 84 -16.19 0.68 -1.68
N GLY A 85 -15.50 1.25 -0.68
CA GLY A 85 -15.04 0.49 0.47
C GLY A 85 -13.95 1.20 1.27
N THR A 86 -13.48 0.54 2.33
CA THR A 86 -12.34 0.98 3.14
C THR A 86 -11.17 0.05 2.93
N TYR A 87 -10.02 0.64 2.67
CA TYR A 87 -8.81 -0.05 2.27
C TYR A 87 -7.61 0.40 3.08
N TYR A 88 -6.59 -0.44 3.07
CA TYR A 88 -5.29 -0.21 3.66
C TYR A 88 -4.22 -0.36 2.59
N LEU A 89 -3.42 0.69 2.41
CA LEU A 89 -2.12 0.57 1.78
C LEU A 89 -1.11 0.18 2.86
N VAL A 90 -0.42 -0.92 2.63
CA VAL A 90 0.58 -1.46 3.56
C VAL A 90 1.93 -1.50 2.88
N LEU A 91 2.96 -0.96 3.55
CA LEU A 91 4.36 -1.16 3.21
C LEU A 91 4.93 -2.17 4.20
N ASP A 92 5.10 -3.40 3.74
CA ASP A 92 5.50 -4.57 4.53
C ASP A 92 7.02 -4.78 4.48
N ASN A 93 7.67 -4.72 5.64
CA ASN A 93 9.07 -5.08 5.86
C ASN A 93 9.22 -6.18 6.93
N THR A 94 8.15 -6.95 7.18
CA THR A 94 8.16 -8.05 8.17
C THR A 94 9.15 -9.15 7.79
N PHE A 95 9.49 -9.27 6.50
CA PHE A 95 10.48 -10.21 6.00
C PHE A 95 11.94 -9.81 6.32
N SER A 96 12.21 -8.57 6.74
CA SER A 96 13.56 -8.13 7.12
C SER A 96 13.77 -8.31 8.61
N ILE A 97 14.75 -9.13 9.00
CA ILE A 97 15.04 -9.43 10.41
C ILE A 97 15.82 -8.29 11.09
N ILE A 98 16.69 -7.58 10.35
CA ILE A 98 17.68 -6.67 10.94
C ILE A 98 17.53 -5.23 10.45
N SER A 99 17.31 -5.03 9.15
CA SER A 99 17.39 -3.70 8.54
C SER A 99 16.03 -3.04 8.29
N SER A 100 15.93 -1.76 8.61
CA SER A 100 14.83 -0.90 8.17
C SER A 100 14.96 -0.52 6.69
N LYS A 101 13.84 -0.07 6.11
CA LYS A 101 13.74 0.48 4.75
C LYS A 101 13.30 1.93 4.81
N GLN A 102 13.88 2.78 3.97
CA GLN A 102 13.33 4.09 3.64
C GLN A 102 12.57 3.98 2.32
N VAL A 103 11.29 4.32 2.34
CA VAL A 103 10.41 4.22 1.18
C VAL A 103 9.87 5.60 0.84
N LYS A 104 10.25 6.12 -0.33
CA LYS A 104 9.59 7.28 -0.93
C LYS A 104 8.33 6.75 -1.61
N VAL A 105 7.16 7.21 -1.18
CA VAL A 105 5.88 6.73 -1.70
C VAL A 105 5.00 7.90 -2.11
N GLN A 106 4.37 7.75 -3.27
CA GLN A 106 3.34 8.64 -3.78
C GLN A 106 2.08 7.82 -4.02
N VAL A 107 0.94 8.33 -3.54
CA VAL A 107 -0.35 7.66 -3.62
C VAL A 107 -1.42 8.71 -3.86
N GLY A 108 -2.20 8.51 -4.91
CA GLY A 108 -3.34 9.33 -5.26
C GLY A 108 -4.58 8.49 -5.54
N LEU A 109 -5.74 9.14 -5.35
CA LEU A 109 -7.02 8.67 -5.85
C LEU A 109 -7.46 9.57 -7.00
N GLU A 110 -7.86 8.96 -8.10
CA GLU A 110 -8.56 9.60 -9.21
C GLU A 110 -9.94 8.97 -9.36
N TRP A 111 -10.97 9.78 -9.59
CA TRP A 111 -12.34 9.31 -9.73
C TRP A 111 -13.15 10.28 -10.59
N GLN A 112 -14.31 9.80 -11.03
CA GLN A 112 -15.35 10.61 -11.64
C GLN A 112 -16.39 10.96 -10.59
N GLU A 113 -16.79 12.23 -10.51
CA GLU A 113 -17.89 12.66 -9.65
C GLU A 113 -19.24 12.40 -10.33
N TYR A 114 -20.27 12.15 -9.51
CA TYR A 114 -21.65 12.12 -9.98
C TYR A 114 -22.01 13.52 -10.53
N GLN A 115 -22.54 13.58 -11.76
CA GLN A 115 -23.14 14.80 -12.30
C GLN A 115 -24.50 15.07 -11.62
#